data_AF-A0A0A9GEP1-F1
#
_entry.id   AF-A0A0A9GEP1-F1
#
_cell.length_a   1.000
_cell.length_b   1.000
_cell.length_c   1.000
_cell.angle_alpha   90.00
_cell.angle_beta   90.00
_cell.angle_gamma   90.00
#
_symmetry.space_group_name_H-M   'P 1'
#
loop_
_entity.id
_entity.type
_entity.pdbx_description
1 polymer ?
#
loop_
_entity_poly.entity_id
_entity_poly.type
_entity_poly.pdbx_seq_one_letter_code
_entity_poly.pdbx_strand_id
1 'polypeptide(L)' 'MEYRRGNLQMTLPCKHVYHASCVTIWLSINKVCPVCFAVVPGEEPKRQ' A
#
# COMPACT_ATOMS: atom_id res chain seq x y z
N MET A 1 11.37 -19.09 9.63
CA MET A 1 10.44 -18.04 9.15
C MET A 1 11.02 -17.51 7.85
N GLU A 2 10.36 -17.82 6.74
CA GLU A 2 10.89 -17.54 5.40
C GLU A 2 10.70 -16.05 5.08
N TYR A 3 11.77 -15.26 5.16
CA TYR A 3 11.80 -13.90 4.67
C TYR A 3 11.78 -13.91 3.14
N ARG A 4 10.60 -14.07 2.55
CA ARG A 4 10.40 -13.98 1.09
C ARG A 4 10.68 -12.55 0.63
N ARG A 5 11.91 -12.31 0.23
CA ARG A 5 12.38 -11.11 -0.48
C ARG A 5 11.69 -11.02 -1.84
N GLY A 6 10.53 -10.40 -1.83
CA GLY A 6 9.82 -9.88 -2.99
C GLY A 6 9.10 -8.63 -2.52
N ASN A 7 9.86 -7.56 -2.24
CA ASN A 7 9.30 -6.28 -1.80
C ASN A 7 8.57 -5.65 -2.99
N LEU A 8 7.36 -6.14 -3.25
CA LEU A 8 6.40 -5.45 -4.10
C LEU A 8 6.24 -4.06 -3.49
N GLN A 9 6.60 -3.03 -4.24
CA GLN A 9 6.38 -1.65 -3.86
C GLN A 9 5.09 -1.20 -4.51
N MET A 10 4.25 -0.52 -3.74
CA MET A 10 3.01 0.06 -4.23
C MET A 10 3.09 1.56 -4.01
N THR A 11 2.88 2.29 -5.10
CA THR A 11 2.82 3.74 -5.08
C THR A 11 1.38 4.14 -4.88
N LEU A 12 1.11 4.87 -3.80
CA LEU A 12 -0.19 5.46 -3.55
C LEU A 12 -0.49 6.57 -4.56
N PRO A 13 -1.77 6.92 -4.79
CA PRO A 13 -2.15 8.05 -5.67
C PRO A 13 -1.57 9.39 -5.21
N CYS A 14 -1.17 9.50 -3.94
CA CYS A 14 -0.44 10.64 -3.40
C CYS A 14 1.08 10.63 -3.70
N LYS A 15 1.55 9.76 -4.61
CA LYS A 15 2.94 9.56 -5.03
C LYS A 15 3.89 8.99 -3.97
N HIS A 16 3.38 8.58 -2.81
CA HIS A 16 4.20 7.95 -1.77
C HIS A 16 4.32 6.45 -2.02
N VAL A 17 5.54 5.93 -1.86
CA VAL A 17 5.85 4.52 -2.10
C VAL A 17 5.94 3.78 -0.77
N TYR A 18 5.28 2.63 -0.70
CA TYR A 18 5.32 1.74 0.46
C TYR A 18 5.50 0.30 0.00
N HIS A 19 5.90 -0.60 0.90
CA HIS A 19 5.80 -2.02 0.63
C HIS A 19 4.33 -2.39 0.48
N ALA A 20 3.97 -3.09 -0.60
CA ALA A 20 2.63 -3.57 -0.90
C ALA A 20 2.03 -4.29 0.32
N SER A 21 2.77 -5.19 0.98
CA SER A 21 2.30 -5.87 2.19
C SER A 21 2.00 -4.91 3.34
N CYS A 22 2.88 -3.94 3.60
CA CYS A 22 2.70 -2.98 4.68
C CYS A 22 1.53 -2.03 4.39
N VAL A 23 1.44 -1.52 3.16
CA VAL A 23 0.37 -0.59 2.78
C VAL A 23 -0.97 -1.29 2.66
N THR A 24 -1.03 -2.56 2.23
CA THR A 24 -2.27 -3.34 2.25
C THR A 24 -2.77 -3.54 3.68
N ILE A 25 -1.90 -3.86 4.64
CA ILE A 25 -2.28 -3.96 6.06
C ILE A 25 -2.75 -2.61 6.58
N TRP A 26 -2.00 -1.54 6.31
CA TRP A 26 -2.36 -0.18 6.73
C TRP A 26 -3.71 0.26 6.16
N LEU A 27 -3.93 0.10 4.85
CA LEU A 27 -5.18 0.44 4.17
C LEU A 27 -6.37 -0.42 4.63
N SER A 28 -6.12 -1.60 5.19
CA SER A 28 -7.17 -2.42 5.82
C SER A 28 -7.73 -1.77 7.09
N ILE A 29 -6.96 -0.91 7.75
CA ILE A 29 -7.33 -0.22 8.99
C ILE A 29 -7.71 1.24 8.68
N ASN A 30 -6.82 1.94 8.00
CA ASN A 30 -6.88 3.37 7.70
C ASN A 30 -6.54 3.59 6.22
N LYS A 31 -7.57 3.87 5.41
CA LYS A 31 -7.44 4.16 3.97
C LYS A 31 -6.87 5.56 3.69
N VAL A 32 -5.88 5.99 4.47
CA VAL A 32 -5.26 7.31 4.37
C VAL A 32 -3.75 7.17 4.35
N CYS A 33 -3.08 8.02 3.58
CA CYS A 33 -1.62 8.06 3.59
C CYS A 33 -1.13 8.63 4.94
N PRO A 34 -0.19 7.98 5.65
CA PRO A 34 0.32 8.49 6.92
C PRO A 34 1.20 9.73 6.78
N VAL A 35 1.72 10.03 5.57
CA VAL A 35 2.59 11.18 5.34
C VAL A 35 1.79 12.44 5.00
N CYS A 36 0.77 12.31 4.16
CA CYS A 36 0.03 13.45 3.63
C CYS A 36 -1.47 13.44 3.97
N PHE A 37 -1.94 12.44 4.73
CA PHE A 37 -3.33 12.24 5.13
C PHE A 37 -4.34 12.19 3.97
N ALA A 38 -3.85 12.05 2.73
CA ALA A 38 -4.68 11.90 1.56
C ALA A 38 -5.40 10.55 1.62
N VAL A 39 -6.72 10.56 1.43
CA VAL A 39 -7.52 9.35 1.31
C VAL A 39 -7.06 8.59 0.08
N VAL A 40 -6.78 7.31 0.25
CA VAL A 40 -6.46 6.39 -0.83
C VAL A 40 -7.78 5.73 -1.23
N PRO A 41 -8.43 6.15 -2.32
CA PRO A 41 -9.53 5.37 -2.88
C PRO A 41 -8.96 3.99 -3.22
N GLY A 42 -9.55 2.94 -2.66
CA GLY A 42 -9.03 1.59 -2.81
C GLY A 42 -8.95 1.21 -4.28
N GLU A 43 -7.74 1.16 -4.83
CA GLU A 43 -7.54 0.59 -6.16
C GLU A 43 -7.66 -0.92 -5.99
N GLU A 44 -8.73 -1.49 -6.57
CA GLU A 44 -8.87 -2.94 -6.69
C GLU A 44 -7.59 -3.52 -7.29
N PRO A 45 -7.03 -4.61 -6.72
CA PRO A 45 -5.87 -5.24 -7.29
C PRO A 45 -6.27 -5.71 -8.69
N LYS A 46 -5.72 -5.05 -9.71
CA LYS A 46 -5.89 -5.42 -11.10
C LYS A 46 -5.20 -6.78 -11.27
N ARG A 47 -5.96 -7.86 -10.98
CA ARG A 47 -5.59 -9.24 -11.28
C ARG A 47 -5.41 -9.28 -12.80
N GLN A 48 -4.16 -9.46 -13.21
CA GLN A 48 -3.80 -9.80 -14.59
C GLN A 48 -3.41 -11.27 -14.60
#